data_AF-A0A5P1FK03-F1
#
_entry.id   AF-A0A5P1FK03-F1
#
_cell.length_a   1.000
_cell.length_b   1.000
_cell.length_c   1.000
_cell.angle_alpha   90.00
_cell.angle_beta   90.00
_cell.angle_gamma   90.00
#
_symmetry.space_group_name_H-M   'P 1'
#
loop_
_entity.id
_entity.type
_entity.pdbx_description
1 polymer ?
#
loop_
_entity_poly.entity_id
_entity_poly.type
_entity_poly.pdbx_seq_one_letter_code
_entity_poly.pdbx_strand_id
1 'polypeptide(L)'
;MSGRGLVAYADSKSDIGSELSQASKRKKVVVLGTGWAGTSFLKTLDSSLYDVQVISPRNYFAFTPLLPSVTFGTVEPRSIAEPIRNIIRKAGVSIARR
;
A
#
# COMPACT_ATOMS: atom_id res chain seq x y z
N MET A 1 0.54 -9.09 28.33
CA MET A 1 -0.30 -9.43 27.16
C MET A 1 0.21 -8.64 25.96
N SER A 2 1.19 -9.16 25.23
CA SER A 2 1.82 -8.43 24.10
C SER A 2 1.83 -9.35 22.89
N GLY A 3 0.81 -9.21 22.03
CA GLY A 3 0.69 -9.94 20.77
C GLY A 3 1.66 -9.39 19.75
N ARG A 4 2.86 -9.98 19.67
CA ARG A 4 3.81 -9.73 18.58
C ARG A 4 3.23 -10.32 17.29
N GLY A 5 2.78 -9.47 16.38
CA GLY A 5 2.39 -9.86 15.04
C GLY A 5 3.58 -10.36 14.23
N LEU A 6 3.44 -11.55 13.64
CA LEU A 6 4.36 -12.13 12.68
C LEU A 6 4.31 -11.32 11.37
N VAL A 7 5.45 -10.76 10.96
CA VAL A 7 5.64 -10.23 9.61
C VAL A 7 6.44 -11.28 8.84
N ALA A 8 5.78 -12.06 7.99
CA ALA A 8 6.43 -13.01 7.09
C ALA A 8 6.84 -12.27 5.81
N TYR A 9 8.14 -12.11 5.60
CA TYR A 9 8.68 -11.74 4.29
C TYR A 9 9.03 -13.02 3.55
N ALA A 10 8.49 -13.20 2.35
CA ALA A 10 8.89 -14.25 1.43
C ALA A 10 9.91 -13.67 0.46
N ASP A 11 11.17 -14.10 0.58
CA ASP A 11 12.22 -13.81 -0.40
C ASP A 11 12.14 -14.87 -1.51
N SER A 12 11.73 -14.46 -2.71
CA SER A 12 11.74 -15.33 -3.89
C SER A 12 13.10 -15.21 -4.55
N LYS A 13 14.00 -16.15 -4.23
CA LYS A 13 15.28 -16.27 -4.91
C LYS A 13 15.07 -16.94 -6.27
N SER A 14 14.99 -16.13 -7.33
CA SER A 14 15.05 -16.61 -8.71
C SER A 14 16.49 -16.57 -9.21
N ASP A 15 17.23 -17.66 -9.01
CA ASP A 15 18.48 -17.90 -9.72
C ASP A 15 18.13 -18.49 -11.10
N ILE A 16 18.12 -17.68 -12.16
CA ILE A 16 18.49 -18.01 -13.56
C ILE A 16 18.94 -16.70 -14.21
N GLY A 17 20.19 -16.67 -14.66
CA GLY A 17 20.91 -15.46 -15.02
C GLY A 17 20.42 -14.74 -16.28
N SER A 18 20.46 -13.43 -16.22
CA SER A 18 21.00 -12.59 -17.29
C SER A 18 21.57 -11.32 -16.66
N GLU A 19 22.91 -11.25 -16.64
CA GLU A 19 23.57 -9.96 -16.57
C GLU A 19 23.06 -9.09 -17.72
N LEU A 20 22.54 -7.91 -17.38
CA LEU A 20 22.61 -6.66 -18.15
C LEU A 20 22.02 -5.53 -17.29
N SER A 21 22.85 -4.52 -17.06
CA SER A 21 22.65 -3.24 -16.37
C SER A 21 22.60 -3.25 -14.83
N GLN A 22 23.81 -3.20 -14.25
CA GLN A 22 24.11 -2.45 -13.03
C GLN A 22 23.78 -0.96 -13.25
N ALA A 23 22.51 -0.61 -13.13
CA ALA A 23 22.07 0.74 -12.81
C ALA A 23 21.12 0.57 -11.64
N SER A 24 21.67 0.50 -10.42
CA SER A 24 20.97 0.39 -9.12
C SER A 24 19.48 0.06 -9.27
N LYS A 25 19.15 -1.19 -9.64
CA LYS A 25 17.76 -1.58 -9.89
C LYS A 25 17.05 -1.55 -8.55
N ARG A 26 16.31 -0.46 -8.29
CA ARG A 26 15.44 -0.33 -7.10
C ARG A 26 14.65 -1.61 -6.93
N LYS A 27 14.61 -2.13 -5.70
CA LYS A 27 13.90 -3.37 -5.40
C LYS A 27 12.41 -3.16 -5.67
N LYS A 28 11.80 -4.03 -6.46
CA LYS A 28 10.38 -3.94 -6.81
C LYS A 28 9.52 -4.51 -5.69
N VAL A 29 8.51 -3.75 -5.25
CA VAL A 29 7.59 -4.15 -4.19
C VAL A 29 6.17 -3.95 -4.68
N VAL A 30 5.40 -5.03 -4.70
CA VAL A 30 3.97 -4.98 -5.07
C VAL A 30 3.12 -5.05 -3.80
N VAL A 31 2.31 -4.02 -3.58
CA VAL A 31 1.37 -3.95 -2.46
C VAL A 31 -0.01 -4.33 -2.96
N LEU A 32 -0.51 -5.47 -2.49
CA LEU A 32 -1.86 -5.95 -2.79
C LEU A 32 -2.81 -5.48 -1.69
N GLY A 33 -3.69 -4.54 -2.05
CA GLY A 33 -4.71 -3.99 -1.18
C GLY A 33 -4.31 -2.69 -0.49
N THR A 34 -5.27 -1.78 -0.40
CA THR A 34 -5.10 -0.41 0.13
C THR A 34 -5.87 -0.19 1.42
N GLY A 35 -5.83 -1.17 2.32
CA GLY A 35 -6.43 -1.08 3.66
C GLY A 35 -5.50 -0.39 4.66
N TRP A 36 -5.77 -0.59 5.95
CA TRP A 36 -4.96 -0.04 7.04
C TRP A 36 -3.48 -0.45 6.96
N ALA A 37 -3.21 -1.72 6.69
CA ALA A 37 -1.85 -2.23 6.53
C ALA A 37 -1.14 -1.62 5.30
N GLY A 38 -1.79 -1.64 4.14
CA GLY A 38 -1.21 -1.10 2.90
C GLY A 38 -0.93 0.40 3.00
N THR A 39 -1.87 1.17 3.57
CA THR A 39 -1.68 2.62 3.76
C THR A 39 -0.60 2.95 4.79
N SER A 40 -0.47 2.18 5.87
CA SER A 40 0.62 2.34 6.82
C SER A 40 1.97 2.02 6.18
N PHE A 41 2.05 0.90 5.45
CA PHE A 41 3.25 0.48 4.76
C PHE A 41 3.72 1.52 3.75
N LEU A 42 2.81 2.07 2.94
CA LEU A 42 3.11 3.12 1.97
C LEU A 42 3.60 4.42 2.61
N LYS A 43 3.18 4.73 3.85
CA LYS A 43 3.66 5.91 4.58
C LYS A 43 5.06 5.72 5.16
N THR A 44 5.43 4.50 5.53
CA THR A 44 6.73 4.18 6.13
C THR A 44 7.80 3.81 5.11
N LEU A 45 7.41 3.51 3.87
CA LEU A 45 8.34 3.06 2.85
C LEU A 45 9.04 4.25 2.19
N ASP A 46 10.35 4.12 1.99
CA ASP A 46 11.16 5.07 1.26
C ASP A 46 11.10 4.79 -0.25
N SER A 47 10.52 5.72 -1.01
CA SER A 47 10.39 5.67 -2.47
C SER A 47 11.71 5.88 -3.22
N SER A 48 12.79 6.25 -2.53
CA SER A 48 14.12 6.37 -3.15
C SER A 48 14.79 5.01 -3.41
N LEU A 49 14.51 4.01 -2.56
CA LEU A 49 15.15 2.69 -2.56
C LEU A 49 14.31 1.61 -3.26
N TYR A 50 12.99 1.76 -3.25
CA TYR A 50 12.05 0.75 -3.74
C TYR A 50 11.17 1.30 -4.84
N ASP A 51 10.94 0.48 -5.87
CA ASP A 51 9.92 0.73 -6.90
C ASP A 51 8.63 0.06 -6.44
N VAL A 52 7.69 0.86 -5.94
CA VAL A 52 6.46 0.36 -5.34
C VAL A 52 5.32 0.43 -6.34
N GLN A 53 4.57 -0.65 -6.43
CA GLN A 53 3.36 -0.75 -7.23
C GLN A 53 2.20 -1.17 -6.37
N VAL A 54 1.14 -0.37 -6.35
CA VAL A 54 -0.06 -0.67 -5.56
C VAL A 54 -1.16 -1.19 -6.47
N ILE A 55 -1.72 -2.34 -6.12
CA ILE A 55 -2.84 -2.97 -6.83
C ILE A 55 -3.95 -3.20 -5.80
N SER A 56 -5.12 -2.62 -6.04
CA SER A 56 -6.29 -2.78 -5.18
C SER A 56 -7.56 -2.83 -6.03
N PRO A 57 -8.52 -3.73 -5.72
CA PRO A 57 -9.81 -3.74 -6.40
C PRO A 57 -10.64 -2.48 -6.11
N ARG A 58 -10.30 -1.71 -5.08
CA ARG A 58 -10.98 -0.46 -4.69
C ARG A 58 -10.03 0.73 -4.79
N ASN A 59 -10.53 1.83 -5.33
CA ASN A 59 -9.76 3.09 -5.55
C ASN A 59 -9.85 4.08 -4.37
N TYR A 60 -10.41 3.66 -3.24
CA TYR A 60 -10.53 4.44 -2.00
C TYR A 60 -10.11 3.61 -0.78
N PHE A 61 -9.65 4.31 0.25
CA PHE A 61 -9.44 3.80 1.61
C PHE A 61 -10.65 4.21 2.44
N ALA A 62 -11.29 3.27 3.12
CA ALA A 62 -12.38 3.55 4.03
C ALA A 62 -11.90 3.48 5.48
N PHE A 63 -12.20 4.50 6.26
CA PHE A 63 -11.96 4.51 7.69
C PHE A 63 -13.05 3.70 8.40
N THR A 64 -12.85 2.38 8.41
CA THR A 64 -13.78 1.40 8.96
C THR A 64 -14.25 1.66 10.41
N PRO A 65 -13.48 2.31 11.30
CA PRO A 65 -13.98 2.66 12.64
C PRO A 65 -15.14 3.66 12.66
N LEU A 66 -15.30 4.49 11.62
CA LEU A 66 -16.42 5.46 11.53
C LEU A 66 -17.61 4.93 10.73
N LEU A 67 -17.58 3.68 10.29
CA LEU A 67 -18.69 3.07 9.56
C LEU A 67 -19.99 3.05 10.39
N PRO A 68 -19.98 2.76 11.71
CA PRO A 68 -21.18 2.87 12.54
C PRO A 68 -21.76 4.29 12.56
N SER A 69 -20.93 5.33 12.63
CA SER A 69 -21.38 6.73 12.59
C SER A 69 -22.02 7.10 11.26
N VAL A 70 -21.53 6.53 10.15
CA VAL A 70 -22.18 6.68 8.84
C VAL A 70 -23.56 6.00 8.81
N THR A 71 -23.71 4.82 9.42
CA THR A 71 -25.03 4.15 9.49
C THR A 71 -26.05 4.91 10.33
N PHE A 72 -25.58 5.64 11.35
CA PHE A 72 -26.43 6.49 12.21
C PHE A 72 -26.63 7.91 11.65
N GLY A 73 -26.07 8.23 10.48
CA GLY A 73 -26.24 9.53 9.81
C GLY A 73 -25.51 10.70 10.46
N THR A 74 -24.62 10.46 11.44
CA THR A 74 -23.85 11.52 12.11
C THR A 74 -22.64 11.97 11.31
N VAL A 75 -22.18 11.13 10.38
CA VAL A 75 -21.01 11.39 9.53
C VAL A 75 -21.35 11.02 8.09
N GLU A 76 -20.89 11.84 7.14
CA GLU A 76 -21.12 11.58 5.72
C GLU A 76 -20.25 10.40 5.22
N PRO A 77 -20.78 9.47 4.41
CA PRO A 77 -19.99 8.37 3.85
C PRO A 77 -18.74 8.84 3.08
N ARG A 78 -18.81 10.02 2.47
CA ARG A 78 -17.71 10.62 1.69
C ARG A 78 -16.58 11.11 2.59
N SER A 79 -16.87 11.53 3.83
CA SER A 79 -15.84 12.02 4.75
C SER A 79 -15.00 10.91 5.37
N ILE A 80 -15.48 9.67 5.34
CA ILE A 80 -14.73 8.50 5.82
C ILE A 80 -13.96 7.78 4.69
N ALA A 81 -14.14 8.21 3.44
CA ALA A 81 -13.54 7.59 2.26
C ALA A 81 -12.46 8.49 1.65
N GLU A 82 -11.19 8.10 1.84
CA GLU A 82 -10.03 8.80 1.31
C GLU A 82 -9.60 8.23 -0.05
N PRO A 83 -9.48 9.05 -1.11
CA PRO A 83 -8.96 8.57 -2.40
C PRO A 83 -7.52 8.05 -2.28
N ILE A 84 -7.25 6.84 -2.76
CA ILE A 84 -5.91 6.23 -2.71
C ILE A 84 -4.84 7.09 -3.40
N ARG A 85 -5.24 7.84 -4.43
CA ARG A 85 -4.37 8.78 -5.15
C ARG A 85 -3.75 9.84 -4.23
N ASN A 86 -4.46 10.29 -3.20
CA ASN A 86 -3.93 11.28 -2.25
C ASN A 86 -2.85 10.67 -1.35
N ILE A 87 -3.05 9.42 -0.92
CA ILE A 87 -2.10 8.68 -0.10
C ILE A 87 -0.83 8.41 -0.90
N ILE A 88 -0.98 7.98 -2.14
CA ILE A 88 0.13 7.61 -3.03
C ILE A 88 0.93 8.83 -3.49
N ARG A 89 0.28 9.97 -3.77
CA ARG A 89 0.98 11.23 -4.08
C ARG A 89 1.92 11.66 -2.96
N LYS A 90 1.53 11.44 -1.69
CA LYS A 90 2.39 11.73 -0.54
C LYS A 90 3.57 10.75 -0.43
N ALA A 91 3.41 9.52 -0.90
CA ALA A 91 4.43 8.48 -0.84
C ALA A 91 5.36 8.43 -2.06
N GLY A 92 5.03 9.10 -3.18
CA GLY A 92 5.82 9.06 -4.41
C GLY A 92 5.76 7.70 -5.14
N VAL A 93 4.64 6.99 -5.02
CA VAL A 93 4.46 5.60 -5.48
C VAL A 93 3.66 5.54 -6.81
N SER A 94 3.89 4.52 -7.65
CA SER A 94 3.17 4.35 -8.91
C SER A 94 1.90 3.50 -8.73
N ILE A 95 0.82 3.84 -9.46
CA ILE A 95 -0.44 3.09 -9.45
C ILE A 95 -0.52 2.26 -10.71
N ALA A 96 -0.61 0.94 -10.56
CA ALA A 96 -0.97 0.09 -11.68
C ALA A 96 -2.48 -0.01 -11.80
N ARG A 97 -2.99 0.49 -12.93
CA ARG A 97 -4.37 0.26 -13.35
C ARG A 97 -4.36 -0.89 -14.36
N ARG A 98 -5.29 -1.83 -14.20
CA ARG A 98 -5.62 -2.77 -15.28
C ARG A 98 -6.39 -2.03 -16.36
#